data_AF-A0AAW4X6K8-F1
#
_entry.id   AF-A0AAW4X6K8-F1
#
_cell.length_a   1.000
_cell.length_b   1.000
_cell.length_c   1.000
_cell.angle_alpha   90.00
_cell.angle_beta   90.00
_cell.angle_gamma   90.00
#
_symmetry.space_group_name_H-M   'P 1'
#
loop_
_entity.id
_entity.type
_entity.pdbx_description
1 polymer ?
#
loop_
_entity_poly.entity_id
_entity_poly.type
_entity_poly.pdbx_seq_one_letter_code
_entity_poly.pdbx_strand_id
1 'polypeptide(L)'
;MEATLDEQDYQTITNEVLKRIKEQYDLVPKQYKPMLISLKEFRHKYGHDKSPAWLKLYLLPKMPGVYGLNAGKGHPVRIDVGKATRWLAQHEDKVDWNKSLPQ
;
A
#
# COMPACT_ATOMS: atom_id res chain seq x y z
N MET A 1 -17.16 32.06 -44.82
CA MET A 1 -16.76 30.65 -44.86
C MET A 1 -16.86 30.14 -43.43
N GLU A 2 -17.83 29.27 -43.15
CA GLU A 2 -17.92 28.59 -41.85
C GLU A 2 -16.89 27.47 -41.86
N ALA A 3 -15.95 27.49 -40.91
CA ALA A 3 -15.01 26.40 -40.73
C ALA A 3 -15.77 25.24 -40.07
N THR A 4 -16.01 24.18 -40.84
CA THR A 4 -16.55 22.93 -40.32
C THR A 4 -15.40 22.07 -39.81
N LEU A 5 -15.49 21.65 -38.55
CA LEU A 5 -14.55 20.67 -37.98
C LEU A 5 -14.64 19.36 -38.76
N ASP A 6 -13.49 18.79 -39.08
CA ASP A 6 -13.39 17.47 -39.70
C ASP A 6 -13.29 16.34 -38.65
N GLU A 7 -13.31 15.10 -39.10
CA GLU A 7 -13.26 13.92 -38.22
C GLU A 7 -11.98 13.88 -37.36
N GLN A 8 -10.87 14.38 -37.88
CA GLN A 8 -9.60 14.42 -37.17
C GLN A 8 -9.62 15.49 -36.06
N ASP A 9 -10.27 16.63 -36.32
CA ASP A 9 -10.53 17.64 -35.31
C ASP A 9 -11.39 17.09 -34.16
N TYR A 10 -12.47 16.37 -34.49
CA TYR A 10 -13.33 15.74 -33.47
C TYR A 10 -12.58 14.71 -32.63
N GLN A 11 -11.70 13.90 -33.25
CA GLN A 11 -10.90 12.92 -32.53
C GLN A 11 -9.90 13.58 -31.58
N THR A 12 -9.28 14.68 -32.02
CA THR A 12 -8.34 15.47 -31.21
C THR A 12 -9.03 16.08 -30.00
N ILE A 13 -10.20 16.70 -30.20
CA ILE A 13 -11.02 17.26 -29.13
C ILE A 13 -11.44 16.17 -28.14
N THR A 14 -11.88 15.01 -28.64
CA THR A 14 -12.32 13.89 -27.80
C THR A 14 -11.18 13.37 -26.91
N ASN A 15 -9.99 13.20 -27.47
CA ASN A 15 -8.83 12.74 -26.71
C ASN A 15 -8.44 13.74 -25.61
N GLU A 16 -8.46 15.04 -25.92
CA GLU A 16 -8.12 16.10 -24.96
C GLU A 16 -9.18 16.21 -23.85
N VAL A 17 -10.47 16.10 -24.19
CA VAL A 17 -11.57 16.06 -23.20
C VAL A 17 -11.43 14.83 -22.30
N LEU A 18 -11.20 13.65 -22.86
CA LEU A 18 -11.00 12.43 -22.08
C LEU A 18 -9.78 12.54 -21.16
N LYS A 19 -8.67 13.13 -21.62
CA LYS A 19 -7.49 13.38 -20.80
C LYS A 19 -7.82 14.29 -19.61
N ARG A 20 -8.48 15.43 -19.86
CA ARG A 20 -8.87 16.39 -18.81
C ARG A 20 -9.85 15.78 -17.80
N ILE A 21 -10.82 14.99 -18.26
CA ILE A 21 -11.72 14.25 -17.35
C ILE A 21 -10.91 13.28 -16.50
N LYS A 22 -9.98 12.53 -17.08
CA LYS A 22 -9.14 11.60 -16.32
C LYS A 22 -8.27 12.31 -15.27
N GLU A 23 -7.74 13.49 -15.58
CA GLU A 23 -6.96 14.32 -14.66
C GLU A 23 -7.82 14.97 -13.57
N GLN A 24 -8.97 15.55 -13.94
CA GLN A 24 -9.86 16.28 -13.03
C GLN A 24 -10.57 15.34 -12.04
N TYR A 25 -10.99 14.16 -12.51
CA TYR A 25 -11.69 13.17 -11.69
C TYR A 25 -10.76 12.10 -11.08
N ASP A 26 -9.45 12.27 -11.20
CA ASP A 26 -8.45 11.33 -10.69
C ASP A 26 -8.65 9.88 -11.19
N LEU A 27 -9.18 9.73 -12.40
CA LEU A 27 -9.50 8.44 -13.01
C LEU A 27 -8.28 7.80 -13.70
N VAL A 28 -7.16 8.52 -13.77
CA VAL A 28 -5.87 7.88 -14.08
C VAL A 28 -5.48 7.06 -12.85
N PRO A 29 -5.25 5.74 -12.97
CA PRO A 29 -4.73 4.95 -11.87
C PRO A 29 -3.41 5.58 -11.38
N LYS A 30 -3.46 6.29 -10.26
CA LYS A 30 -2.26 6.80 -9.61
C LYS A 30 -1.37 5.61 -9.31
N GLN A 31 -0.15 5.62 -9.85
CA GLN A 31 0.85 4.61 -9.50
C GLN A 31 0.93 4.55 -7.98
N TYR A 32 0.66 3.36 -7.43
CA TYR A 32 0.69 3.15 -6.00
C TYR A 32 2.09 3.49 -5.45
N LYS A 33 2.19 4.55 -4.65
CA LYS A 33 3.42 4.92 -3.96
C LYS A 33 3.36 4.35 -2.53
N PRO A 34 4.11 3.28 -2.23
CA PRO A 34 4.09 2.70 -0.89
C PRO A 34 4.69 3.68 0.13
N MET A 35 3.96 3.92 1.21
CA MET A 35 4.51 4.58 2.39
C MET A 35 5.16 3.52 3.27
N LEU A 36 6.50 3.45 3.24
CA LEU A 36 7.26 2.46 3.99
C LEU A 36 7.64 2.99 5.37
N ILE A 37 7.23 2.29 6.44
CA ILE A 37 7.64 2.56 7.82
C ILE A 37 8.58 1.47 8.34
N SER A 38 9.32 1.79 9.39
CA SER A 38 10.18 0.84 10.09
C SER A 38 9.38 -0.15 10.94
N LEU A 39 10.01 -1.28 11.29
CA LEU A 39 9.45 -2.22 12.27
C LEU A 39 9.14 -1.57 13.63
N LYS A 40 10.00 -0.63 14.07
CA LYS A 40 9.79 0.10 15.33
C LYS A 40 8.52 0.93 15.28
N GLU A 41 8.34 1.73 14.23
CA GLU A 41 7.13 2.55 14.05
C GLU A 41 5.88 1.68 13.93
N PHE A 42 5.95 0.59 13.16
CA PHE A 42 4.83 -0.32 12.99
C PHE A 42 4.41 -0.96 14.32
N ARG A 43 5.38 -1.43 15.11
CA ARG A 43 5.14 -2.02 16.44
C ARG A 43 4.31 -1.10 17.34
N HIS A 44 4.68 0.18 17.40
CA HIS A 44 4.01 1.15 18.27
C HIS A 44 2.62 1.55 17.75
N LYS A 45 2.45 1.69 16.43
CA LYS A 45 1.19 2.17 15.85
C LYS A 45 0.14 1.09 15.65
N TYR A 46 0.56 -0.12 15.30
CA TYR A 46 -0.33 -1.19 14.82
C TYR A 46 -0.03 -2.55 15.45
N GLY A 47 1.17 -2.75 15.99
CA GLY A 47 1.63 -4.02 16.52
C GLY A 47 1.37 -4.23 18.00
N HIS A 48 0.51 -3.41 18.64
CA HIS A 48 0.17 -3.49 20.07
C HIS A 48 1.41 -3.60 20.98
N ASP A 49 2.48 -2.88 20.63
CA ASP A 49 3.77 -2.90 21.33
C ASP A 49 4.39 -4.31 21.52
N LYS A 50 4.00 -5.30 20.71
CA LYS A 50 4.61 -6.65 20.76
C LYS A 50 6.09 -6.60 20.39
N SER A 51 6.88 -7.52 20.95
CA SER A 51 8.32 -7.53 20.69
C SER A 51 8.61 -7.77 19.20
N PRO A 52 9.76 -7.29 18.68
CA PRO A 52 10.16 -7.56 17.30
C PRO A 52 10.16 -9.06 16.96
N ALA A 53 10.59 -9.91 17.89
CA ALA A 53 10.58 -11.37 17.69
C ALA A 53 9.15 -11.91 17.53
N TRP A 54 8.22 -11.45 18.36
CA TRP A 54 6.81 -11.84 18.29
C TRP A 54 6.18 -11.44 16.96
N LEU A 55 6.40 -10.19 16.54
CA LEU A 55 5.88 -9.67 15.27
C LEU A 55 6.42 -10.48 14.08
N LYS A 56 7.72 -10.76 14.07
CA LYS A 56 8.37 -11.56 13.02
C LYS A 56 7.88 -13.00 12.96
N LEU A 57 7.48 -13.58 14.09
CA LEU A 57 7.05 -14.97 14.14
C LEU A 57 5.56 -15.14 13.82
N TYR A 58 4.70 -14.27 14.37
CA TYR A 58 3.26 -14.53 14.37
C TYR A 58 2.43 -13.62 13.46
N LEU A 59 2.93 -12.43 13.12
CA LEU A 59 2.16 -11.41 12.43
C LEU A 59 2.72 -11.12 11.03
N LEU A 60 3.95 -10.61 10.95
CA LEU A 60 4.56 -10.13 9.71
C LEU A 60 4.61 -11.17 8.58
N PRO A 61 4.86 -12.48 8.80
CA PRO A 61 4.83 -13.48 7.74
C PRO A 61 3.47 -13.62 7.04
N LYS A 62 2.38 -13.21 7.71
CA LYS A 62 1.00 -13.32 7.19
C LYS A 62 0.56 -12.06 6.44
N MET A 63 1.30 -10.96 6.57
CA MET A 63 0.91 -9.65 6.08
C MET A 63 1.54 -9.36 4.71
N PRO A 64 0.78 -8.79 3.76
CA PRO A 64 1.35 -8.24 2.53
C PRO A 64 2.16 -6.97 2.81
N GLY A 65 3.09 -6.65 1.91
CA GLY A 65 3.85 -5.39 1.99
C GLY A 65 4.92 -5.35 3.08
N VAL A 66 5.33 -6.51 3.59
CA VAL A 66 6.50 -6.64 4.47
C VAL A 66 7.74 -6.96 3.63
N TYR A 67 8.79 -6.18 3.81
CA TYR A 67 10.07 -6.32 3.10
C TYR A 67 11.20 -6.56 4.11
N GLY A 68 12.20 -7.35 3.72
CA GLY A 68 13.41 -7.56 4.53
C GLY A 68 13.23 -8.47 5.76
N LEU A 69 12.14 -9.23 5.86
CA LEU A 69 11.84 -10.07 7.04
C LEU A 69 12.95 -11.09 7.36
N ASN A 70 13.59 -11.65 6.34
CA ASN A 70 14.64 -12.67 6.44
C ASN A 70 15.92 -12.31 5.65
N ALA A 71 16.12 -11.03 5.32
CA ALA A 71 17.20 -10.59 4.43
C ALA A 71 18.59 -10.51 5.11
N GLY A 72 18.72 -10.94 6.36
CA GLY A 72 19.99 -10.95 7.08
C GLY A 72 20.48 -9.57 7.51
N LYS A 73 21.78 -9.47 7.80
CA LYS A 73 22.42 -8.25 8.31
C LYS A 73 22.47 -7.17 7.22
N GLY A 74 22.13 -5.93 7.58
CA GLY A 74 22.15 -4.78 6.66
C GLY A 74 20.83 -4.48 5.95
N HIS A 75 19.83 -5.37 6.06
CA HIS A 75 18.53 -5.19 5.42
C HIS A 75 17.42 -5.03 6.46
N PRO A 76 17.10 -3.79 6.89
CA PRO A 76 16.08 -3.56 7.89
C PRO A 76 14.69 -3.90 7.36
N VAL A 77 13.82 -4.37 8.25
CA VAL A 77 12.42 -4.61 7.92
C VAL A 77 11.72 -3.29 7.60
N ARG A 78 11.06 -3.24 6.44
CA ARG A 78 10.22 -2.12 5.99
C ARG A 78 8.81 -2.63 5.72
N ILE A 79 7.82 -1.84 6.12
CA ILE A 79 6.41 -2.24 6.05
C ILE A 79 5.64 -1.15 5.32
N ASP A 80 4.95 -1.56 4.26
CA ASP A 80 4.04 -0.71 3.53
C ASP A 80 2.74 -0.51 4.32
N VAL A 81 2.55 0.70 4.83
CA VAL A 81 1.40 1.07 5.67
C VAL A 81 0.08 0.78 4.97
N GLY A 82 -0.04 1.12 3.68
CA GLY A 82 -1.32 1.02 2.97
C GLY A 82 -1.79 -0.42 2.76
N LYS A 83 -0.86 -1.35 2.62
CA LYS A 83 -1.16 -2.79 2.56
C LYS A 83 -1.37 -3.38 3.94
N ALA A 84 -0.54 -2.99 4.90
CA ALA A 84 -0.59 -3.47 6.26
C ALA A 84 -1.92 -3.13 6.95
N THR A 85 -2.37 -1.88 6.88
CA THR A 85 -3.62 -1.44 7.52
C THR A 85 -4.86 -2.09 6.90
N ARG A 86 -4.89 -2.24 5.57
CA ARG A 86 -5.97 -2.95 4.88
C ARG A 86 -6.06 -4.42 5.31
N TRP A 87 -4.91 -5.07 5.45
CA TRP A 87 -4.88 -6.46 5.93
C TRP A 87 -5.35 -6.56 7.38
N LEU A 88 -4.85 -5.68 8.27
CA LEU A 88 -5.24 -5.65 9.68
C LEU A 88 -6.74 -5.42 9.84
N ALA A 89 -7.34 -4.48 9.10
CA ALA A 89 -8.78 -4.23 9.13
C ALA A 89 -9.65 -5.48 8.84
N GLN A 90 -9.09 -6.50 8.19
CA GLN A 90 -9.79 -7.73 7.82
C GLN A 90 -9.41 -8.96 8.66
N HIS A 91 -8.33 -8.88 9.44
CA HIS A 91 -7.71 -10.05 10.09
C HIS A 91 -7.23 -9.81 11.52
N GLU A 92 -7.25 -8.57 12.03
CA GLU A 92 -6.74 -8.22 13.36
C GLU A 92 -7.42 -8.99 14.50
N ASP A 93 -8.71 -9.28 14.34
CA ASP A 93 -9.53 -10.10 15.24
C ASP A 93 -9.08 -11.57 15.30
N LYS A 94 -8.51 -12.08 14.21
CA LYS A 94 -8.00 -13.47 14.10
C LYS A 94 -6.57 -13.61 14.61
N VAL A 95 -5.91 -12.50 14.93
CA VAL A 95 -4.57 -12.52 15.51
C VAL A 95 -4.70 -12.78 17.00
N ASP A 96 -4.17 -13.91 17.47
CA ASP A 96 -4.02 -14.17 18.89
C ASP A 96 -2.90 -13.31 19.47
N TRP A 97 -3.23 -12.08 19.85
CA TRP A 97 -2.30 -11.11 20.45
C TRP A 97 -1.74 -11.58 21.80
N ASN A 98 -2.33 -12.57 22.46
CA ASN A 98 -1.87 -13.07 23.76
C ASN A 98 -0.95 -14.29 23.65
N LYS A 99 -0.72 -14.78 22.42
CA LYS A 99 0.19 -15.88 22.17
C LYS A 99 1.58 -15.59 22.72
N SER A 100 2.13 -16.52 23.50
CA SER A 100 3.50 -16.40 23.99
C SER A 100 4.50 -16.86 22.93
N LEU A 101 5.72 -16.31 22.97
CA LEU A 101 6.83 -16.85 22.18
C LEU A 101 7.13 -18.29 22.62
N PRO A 102 7.61 -19.16 21.72
CA PRO A 102 8.09 -20.47 22.11
C PRO A 102 9.31 -20.29 23.03
N GLN A 103 9.40 -21.12 24.07
CA GLN A 103 10.59 -21.20 24.93
C GLN A 103 11.74 -21.92 24.23
#